data_AF-A0A974Y5H4-F1
#
_entry.id   AF-A0A974Y5H4-F1
#
_cell.length_a   1.000
_cell.length_b   1.000
_cell.length_c   1.000
_cell.angle_alpha   90.00
_cell.angle_beta   90.00
_cell.angle_gamma   90.00
#
_symmetry.space_group_name_H-M   'P 1'
#
loop_
_entity.id
_entity.type
_entity.pdbx_description
1 polymer ?
#
loop_
_entity_poly.entity_id
_entity_poly.type
_entity_poly.pdbx_seq_one_letter_code
_entity_poly.pdbx_strand_id
1 'polypeptide(L)'
;MSHHTRMQIDATRALIKFITEHRGDVDADLSKCLDALEKGAIERAVEYAKMVKPHGMGGLTDWFPPVVYQNESKEYVATVLHALVNHWCHMISLSFPKETKT
;
A
#
# COMPACT_ATOMS: atom_id res chain seq x y z
N MET A 1 10.38 -8.62 -15.81
CA MET A 1 9.40 -8.18 -14.78
C MET A 1 8.00 -8.30 -15.38
N SER A 2 7.06 -8.95 -14.69
CA SER A 2 5.70 -9.15 -15.22
C SER A 2 4.88 -7.86 -15.19
N HIS A 3 3.82 -7.77 -16.01
CA HIS A 3 2.89 -6.63 -15.96
C HIS A 3 2.27 -6.48 -14.55
N HIS A 4 1.89 -7.59 -13.91
CA HIS A 4 1.33 -7.58 -12.55
C HIS A 4 2.32 -7.03 -11.52
N THR A 5 3.59 -7.46 -11.58
CA THR A 5 4.64 -6.95 -10.69
C THR A 5 4.82 -5.44 -10.84
N ARG A 6 4.73 -4.92 -12.08
CA ARG A 6 4.83 -3.47 -12.30
C ARG A 6 3.67 -2.71 -11.65
N MET A 7 2.43 -3.20 -11.80
CA MET A 7 1.27 -2.59 -11.15
C MET A 7 1.35 -2.62 -9.62
N GLN A 8 1.92 -3.70 -9.05
CA GLN A 8 2.16 -3.81 -7.61
C GLN A 8 3.18 -2.78 -7.12
N ILE A 9 4.29 -2.60 -7.87
CA ILE A 9 5.29 -1.57 -7.59
C ILE A 9 4.66 -0.19 -7.64
N ASP A 10 3.90 0.12 -8.69
CA ASP A 10 3.29 1.43 -8.88
C ASP A 10 2.27 1.75 -7.78
N ALA A 11 1.41 0.79 -7.41
CA ALA A 11 0.47 0.94 -6.30
C ALA A 11 1.18 1.14 -4.95
N THR A 12 2.25 0.39 -4.69
CA THR A 12 3.02 0.50 -3.44
C THR A 12 3.74 1.85 -3.35
N ARG A 13 4.37 2.29 -4.45
CA ARG A 13 5.02 3.62 -4.52
C ARG A 13 4.03 4.75 -4.34
N ALA A 14 2.85 4.68 -4.97
CA ALA A 14 1.83 5.71 -4.84
C ALA A 14 1.35 5.86 -3.38
N LEU A 15 1.13 4.74 -2.68
CA LEU A 15 0.74 4.75 -1.28
C LEU A 15 1.86 5.32 -0.37
N ILE A 16 3.11 4.86 -0.53
CA ILE A 16 4.26 5.38 0.21
C ILE A 16 4.44 6.88 -0.01
N LYS A 17 4.34 7.32 -1.27
CA LYS A 17 4.45 8.74 -1.64
C LYS A 17 3.36 9.56 -0.96
N PHE A 18 2.11 9.12 -1.03
CA PHE A 18 0.99 9.81 -0.38
C PHE A 18 1.22 9.95 1.13
N ILE A 19 1.60 8.86 1.81
CA ILE A 19 1.89 8.87 3.26
C ILE A 19 3.01 9.87 3.57
N THR A 20 4.09 9.85 2.79
CA THR A 20 5.24 10.74 2.97
C THR A 20 4.87 12.21 2.78
N GLU A 21 4.14 12.54 1.70
CA GLU A 21 3.74 13.93 1.41
C GLU A 21 2.79 14.50 2.45
N HIS A 22 1.95 13.64 3.04
CA HIS A 22 1.05 14.00 4.12
C HIS A 22 1.67 13.83 5.51
N ARG A 23 3.01 13.72 5.60
CA ARG A 23 3.78 13.67 6.86
C ARG A 23 3.42 12.50 7.78
N GLY A 24 2.96 11.39 7.20
CA GLY A 24 2.78 10.13 7.91
C GLY A 24 4.07 9.33 7.98
N ASP A 25 4.17 8.48 8.99
CA ASP A 25 5.25 7.51 9.11
C ASP A 25 4.94 6.30 8.21
N VAL A 26 5.83 6.02 7.27
CA VAL A 26 5.67 4.87 6.36
C VAL A 26 5.96 3.59 7.13
N ASP A 27 5.01 2.65 7.09
CA ASP A 27 5.18 1.30 7.62
C ASP A 27 6.46 0.64 7.04
N ALA A 28 7.31 0.13 7.93
CA ALA A 28 8.58 -0.47 7.54
C ALA A 28 8.39 -1.69 6.62
N ASP A 29 7.35 -2.49 6.85
CA ASP A 29 7.06 -3.66 6.03
C ASP A 29 6.44 -3.27 4.68
N LEU A 30 5.74 -2.14 4.58
CA LEU A 30 5.33 -1.58 3.29
C LEU A 30 6.56 -1.18 2.45
N SER A 31 7.58 -0.59 3.07
CA SER A 31 8.84 -0.24 2.39
C SER A 31 9.64 -1.48 1.98
N LYS A 32 9.72 -2.51 2.83
CA LYS A 32 10.35 -3.79 2.50
C LYS A 32 9.61 -4.53 1.39
N CYS A 33 8.27 -4.44 1.37
CA CYS A 33 7.45 -4.98 0.29
C CYS A 33 7.84 -4.35 -1.05
N LEU A 34 7.98 -3.02 -1.11
CA LEU A 34 8.44 -2.31 -2.31
C LEU A 34 9.83 -2.79 -2.77
N ASP A 35 10.81 -2.83 -1.86
CA ASP A 35 12.18 -3.26 -2.17
C ASP A 35 12.20 -4.70 -2.72
N ALA A 36 11.41 -5.61 -2.14
CA ALA A 36 11.29 -6.98 -2.62
C ALA A 36 10.64 -7.05 -4.02
N LEU A 37 9.60 -6.27 -4.28
CA LEU A 37 8.97 -6.19 -5.62
C LEU A 37 9.94 -5.68 -6.68
N GLU A 38 10.71 -4.63 -6.38
CA GLU A 38 11.70 -4.04 -7.29
C GLU A 38 12.82 -5.02 -7.64
N LYS A 39 13.18 -5.91 -6.71
CA LYS A 39 14.16 -7.01 -6.90
C LYS A 39 13.55 -8.26 -7.54
N GLY A 40 12.24 -8.28 -7.79
CA GLY A 40 11.53 -9.45 -8.31
C GLY A 40 11.36 -10.60 -7.31
N ALA A 41 11.60 -10.37 -6.02
CA ALA A 41 11.46 -11.34 -4.94
C ALA A 41 10.00 -11.42 -4.45
N ILE A 42 9.10 -11.94 -5.30
CA ILE A 42 7.64 -11.90 -5.07
C ILE A 42 7.22 -12.59 -3.78
N GLU A 43 7.79 -13.73 -3.44
CA GLU A 43 7.47 -14.45 -2.20
C GLU A 43 7.77 -13.60 -0.96
N ARG A 44 8.93 -12.94 -0.94
CA ARG A 44 9.30 -12.00 0.14
C ARG A 44 8.39 -10.77 0.17
N ALA A 45 8.03 -10.23 -0.99
CA ALA A 45 7.09 -9.11 -1.05
C ALA A 45 5.74 -9.47 -0.43
N VAL A 46 5.26 -10.68 -0.67
CA VAL A 46 4.04 -11.25 -0.09
C VAL A 46 4.16 -11.44 1.43
N GLU A 47 5.30 -11.92 1.93
CA GLU A 47 5.55 -12.02 3.37
C GLU A 47 5.47 -10.66 4.07
N TYR A 48 6.15 -9.64 3.53
CA TYR A 48 6.08 -8.28 4.08
C TYR A 48 4.68 -7.69 3.99
N ALA A 49 3.97 -7.90 2.87
CA ALA A 49 2.62 -7.38 2.71
C ALA A 49 1.61 -7.96 3.72
N LYS A 50 1.82 -9.19 4.21
CA LYS A 50 0.97 -9.80 5.25
C LYS A 50 1.16 -9.13 6.62
N MET A 51 2.30 -8.49 6.86
CA MET A 51 2.57 -7.79 8.12
C MET A 51 1.95 -6.39 8.15
N VAL A 52 1.72 -5.78 6.99
CA VAL A 52 1.05 -4.49 6.88
C VAL A 52 -0.43 -4.65 7.21
N LYS A 53 -0.92 -3.82 8.14
CA LYS A 53 -2.34 -3.77 8.51
C LYS A 53 -3.07 -2.68 7.71
N PRO A 54 -3.82 -3.00 6.64
CA PRO A 54 -4.44 -1.97 5.80
C PRO A 54 -5.60 -1.26 6.49
N HIS A 55 -6.42 -1.99 7.24
CA HIS A 55 -7.70 -1.51 7.77
C HIS A 55 -7.90 -1.85 9.26
N GLY A 56 -8.90 -1.19 9.85
CA GLY A 56 -9.27 -1.33 11.26
C GLY A 56 -8.34 -0.57 12.20
N MET A 57 -8.61 -0.65 13.50
CA MET A 57 -7.89 0.10 14.54
C MET A 57 -6.38 -0.10 14.46
N GLY A 58 -5.60 0.98 14.36
CA GLY A 58 -4.15 0.96 14.18
C GLY A 58 -3.66 0.48 12.81
N GLY A 59 -4.54 0.40 11.80
CA GLY A 59 -4.16 0.15 10.41
C GLY A 59 -3.92 1.45 9.62
N LEU A 60 -3.48 1.31 8.36
CA LEU A 60 -3.19 2.46 7.50
C LEU A 60 -4.39 3.41 7.36
N THR A 61 -5.61 2.90 7.21
CA THR A 61 -6.82 3.74 7.10
C THR A 61 -7.36 4.26 8.44
N ASP A 62 -6.73 3.95 9.58
CA ASP A 62 -7.09 4.53 10.88
C ASP A 62 -6.35 5.85 11.15
N TRP A 63 -5.35 6.15 10.30
CA TRP A 63 -4.66 7.43 10.30
C TRP A 63 -5.48 8.49 9.56
N PHE A 64 -5.53 9.70 10.14
CA PHE A 64 -6.18 10.87 9.55
C PHE A 64 -5.11 11.80 8.97
N PRO A 65 -4.86 11.79 7.64
CA PRO A 65 -3.77 12.56 7.09
C PRO A 65 -4.08 14.08 7.18
N PRO A 66 -3.10 14.91 7.55
CA PRO A 66 -3.26 16.35 7.55
C PRO A 66 -3.38 16.88 6.12
N VAL A 67 -4.14 17.96 5.92
CA VAL A 67 -4.15 18.69 4.64
C VAL A 67 -2.82 19.45 4.50
N VAL A 68 -2.02 19.10 3.49
CA VAL A 68 -0.69 19.69 3.27
C VAL A 68 -0.70 20.68 2.11
N TYR A 69 -1.49 20.44 1.06
CA TYR A 69 -1.56 21.30 -0.11
C TYR A 69 -2.79 22.21 -0.08
N GLN A 70 -2.66 23.44 -0.60
CA GLN A 70 -3.69 24.49 -0.50
C GLN A 70 -5.02 24.14 -1.19
N ASN A 71 -4.98 23.26 -2.20
CA ASN A 71 -6.11 22.87 -3.02
C ASN A 71 -6.81 21.60 -2.52
N GLU A 72 -6.41 21.05 -1.37
CA GLU A 72 -6.96 19.83 -0.80
C GLU A 72 -7.95 20.11 0.33
N SER A 73 -8.87 19.18 0.56
CA SER A 73 -9.75 19.17 1.73
C SER A 73 -9.50 17.92 2.59
N LYS A 74 -9.97 17.94 3.83
CA LYS A 74 -9.84 16.78 4.74
C LYS A 74 -10.54 15.54 4.16
N GLU A 75 -11.72 15.72 3.58
CA GLU A 75 -12.52 14.67 2.96
C GLU A 75 -11.84 14.09 1.72
N TYR A 76 -11.25 14.96 0.89
CA TYR A 76 -10.48 14.53 -0.27
C TYR A 76 -9.30 13.66 0.14
N VAL A 77 -8.46 14.16 1.04
CA VAL A 77 -7.24 13.47 1.49
C VAL A 77 -7.57 12.12 2.14
N ALA A 78 -8.58 12.07 3.01
CA ALA A 78 -9.04 10.81 3.60
C ALA A 78 -9.55 9.82 2.53
N THR A 79 -10.33 10.31 1.55
CA THR A 79 -10.83 9.46 0.46
C THR A 79 -9.70 8.92 -0.41
N VAL A 80 -8.69 9.74 -0.72
CA VAL A 80 -7.51 9.33 -1.49
C VAL A 80 -6.71 8.26 -0.75
N LEU A 81 -6.49 8.41 0.57
CA LEU A 81 -5.84 7.38 1.37
C LEU A 81 -6.58 6.04 1.25
N HIS A 82 -7.89 6.04 1.47
CA HIS A 82 -8.71 4.83 1.39
C HIS A 82 -8.65 4.19 0.00
N ALA A 83 -8.72 5.00 -1.06
CA ALA A 83 -8.61 4.53 -2.44
C ALA A 83 -7.24 3.89 -2.73
N LEU A 84 -6.15 4.51 -2.27
CA LEU A 84 -4.79 3.99 -2.44
C LEU A 84 -4.57 2.70 -1.66
N VAL A 85 -5.03 2.62 -0.41
CA VAL A 85 -4.93 1.39 0.39
C VAL A 85 -5.71 0.25 -0.27
N ASN A 86 -6.95 0.50 -0.69
CA ASN A 86 -7.77 -0.51 -1.38
C ASN A 86 -7.14 -0.97 -2.69
N HIS A 87 -6.62 -0.03 -3.49
CA HIS A 87 -5.93 -0.35 -4.73
C HIS A 87 -4.68 -1.19 -4.49
N TRP A 88 -3.88 -0.83 -3.49
CA TRP A 88 -2.70 -1.60 -3.09
C TRP A 88 -3.06 -3.02 -2.65
N CYS A 89 -4.07 -3.18 -1.77
CA CYS A 89 -4.55 -4.49 -1.36
C CYS A 89 -4.98 -5.35 -2.56
N HIS A 90 -5.74 -4.77 -3.49
CA HIS A 90 -6.16 -5.47 -4.69
C HIS A 90 -4.95 -5.93 -5.53
N MET A 91 -4.00 -5.04 -5.81
CA MET A 91 -2.82 -5.38 -6.61
C MET A 91 -1.92 -6.43 -5.97
N ILE A 92 -1.64 -6.31 -4.67
CA ILE A 92 -0.83 -7.29 -3.95
C ILE A 92 -1.53 -8.64 -3.89
N SER A 93 -2.87 -8.65 -3.80
CA SER A 93 -3.60 -9.91 -3.71
C SER A 93 -3.46 -10.84 -4.92
N LEU A 94 -3.09 -10.28 -6.07
CA LEU A 94 -2.79 -11.05 -7.27
C LEU A 94 -1.55 -11.94 -7.12
N SER A 95 -0.69 -11.67 -6.13
CA SER A 95 0.50 -12.48 -5.81
C SER A 95 0.24 -13.50 -4.69
N PHE A 96 -0.89 -13.46 -4.00
CA PHE A 96 -1.19 -14.50 -3.01
C PHE A 96 -1.51 -15.82 -3.71
N PRO A 97 -1.12 -16.96 -3.11
CA PRO A 97 -1.61 -18.26 -3.55
C PRO A 97 -3.14 -18.24 -3.53
N LYS A 98 -3.76 -18.69 -4.62
CA LYS A 98 -5.20 -18.96 -4.61
C LYS A 98 -5.42 -20.13 -3.68
N GLU A 99 -6.23 -19.96 -2.63
CA GLU A 99 -6.68 -21.09 -1.83
C GLU A 99 -7.46 -22.05 -2.75
N THR A 100 -6.85 -23.17 -3.12
CA THR A 100 -7.58 -24.32 -3.65
C THR A 100 -8.41 -24.87 -2.51
N LYS A 101 -9.71 -24.57 -2.51
CA LYS A 101 -10.68 -25.28 -1.67
C LYS A 101 -10.62 -26.76 -2.07
N THR A 102 -9.93 -27.57 -1.27
CA THR A 102 -10.06 -29.03 -1.22
C THR A 102 -11.31 -29.41 -0.44
#